data_AF-A0A0D0CXL0-F1
#
_entry.id   AF-A0A0D0CXL0-F1
#
_cell.length_a   1.000
_cell.length_b   1.000
_cell.length_c   1.000
_cell.angle_alpha   90.00
_cell.angle_beta   90.00
_cell.angle_gamma   90.00
#
_symmetry.space_group_name_H-M   'P 1'
#
loop_
_entity.id
_entity.type
_entity.pdbx_description
1 polymer ?
#
loop_
_entity_poly.entity_id
_entity_poly.type
_entity_poly.pdbx_seq_one_letter_code
_entity_poly.pdbx_strand_id
1 'polypeptide(L)' 'DQMKAAFLGLTVHWIHVNEITNAWTLSSQVIAFRGISGLHSGHNLGQYFVGLCEHAGII' A
#
# COMPACT_ATOMS: atom_id res chain seq x y z
N ASP A 1 13.36 -13.95 23.29
CA ASP A 1 13.44 -12.74 22.44
C ASP A 1 12.26 -12.74 21.49
N GLN A 2 11.21 -11.96 21.77
CA GLN A 2 10.04 -11.86 20.90
C GLN A 2 10.23 -10.65 19.99
N MET A 3 10.83 -10.86 18.82
CA MET A 3 10.90 -9.82 17.81
C MET A 3 9.47 -9.46 17.42
N LYS A 4 9.00 -8.27 17.83
CA LYS A 4 7.66 -7.78 17.48
C LYS A 4 7.56 -7.72 15.96
N ALA A 5 6.60 -8.43 15.39
CA ALA A 5 6.38 -8.42 13.95
C ALA A 5 6.04 -7.00 13.49
N ALA A 6 6.73 -6.53 12.47
CA ALA A 6 6.45 -5.27 11.80
C ALA A 6 5.78 -5.56 10.45
N PHE A 7 4.88 -4.67 10.03
CA PHE A 7 4.12 -4.83 8.81
C PHE A 7 4.13 -3.53 8.01
N LEU A 8 4.17 -3.66 6.69
CA LEU A 8 3.95 -2.58 5.74
C LEU A 8 2.66 -2.87 4.96
N GLY A 9 1.69 -1.97 5.07
CA GLY A 9 0.45 -1.99 4.32
C GLY A 9 0.39 -0.82 3.35
N LEU A 10 -0.13 -1.05 2.14
CA LEU A 10 -0.41 -0.02 1.16
C LEU A 10 -1.92 0.09 0.96
N THR A 11 -2.44 1.29 1.20
CA THR A 11 -3.82 1.66 0.91
C THR A 11 -3.80 2.72 -0.18
N VAL A 12 -4.44 2.45 -1.31
CA VAL A 12 -4.63 3.43 -2.37
C VAL A 12 -5.97 4.13 -2.16
N HIS A 13 -6.01 5.43 -2.43
CA HIS A 13 -7.20 6.27 -2.42
C HIS A 13 -7.40 6.86 -3.80
N TRP A 14 -8.62 6.81 -4.32
CA TRP A 14 -8.95 7.41 -5.62
C TRP A 14 -10.37 7.96 -5.61
N ILE A 15 -10.64 8.87 -6.54
CA ILE A 15 -12.00 9.35 -6.78
C ILE A 15 -12.61 8.50 -7.88
N HIS A 16 -13.73 7.85 -7.58
CA HIS A 16 -14.58 7.22 -8.58
C HIS A 16 -15.67 8.20 -8.98
N VAL A 17 -15.75 8.51 -10.27
CA VAL A 17 -16.79 9.36 -10.84
C VAL A 17 -17.82 8.48 -11.52
N ASN A 18 -19.08 8.57 -11.08
CA ASN A 18 -20.19 7.92 -11.77
C ASN A 18 -20.57 8.77 -12.99
N GLU A 19 -20.29 8.29 -14.19
CA GLU A 19 -20.54 9.03 -15.44
C GLU A 19 -22.03 9.31 -15.73
N ILE A 20 -22.94 8.52 -15.13
CA ILE A 20 -24.38 8.67 -15.33
C ILE A 20 -24.94 9.75 -14.39
N THR A 21 -24.56 9.72 -13.12
CA THR A 21 -25.10 10.61 -12.08
C THR A 21 -24.22 11.83 -11.82
N ASN A 22 -23.02 11.89 -12.40
CA ASN A 22 -21.96 12.85 -12.08
C ASN A 22 -21.58 12.88 -10.58
N ALA A 23 -21.87 11.83 -9.84
CA ALA A 23 -21.52 11.72 -8.43
C ALA A 23 -20.04 11.34 -8.25
N TRP A 24 -19.38 11.95 -7.27
CA TRP A 24 -17.99 11.70 -6.92
C TRP A 24 -17.95 10.91 -5.62
N THR A 25 -17.21 9.81 -5.60
CA THR A 25 -17.03 8.98 -4.41
C THR A 25 -15.56 8.81 -4.12
N LEU A 26 -15.15 9.11 -2.89
CA LEU A 26 -13.82 8.75 -2.41
C LEU A 26 -13.80 7.25 -2.11
N SER A 27 -12.99 6.52 -2.88
CA SER A 27 -12.77 5.09 -2.74
C SER A 27 -11.39 4.82 -2.12
N SER A 28 -11.28 3.70 -1.41
CA SER A 28 -10.02 3.24 -0.83
C SER A 28 -9.92 1.72 -0.85
N GLN A 29 -8.73 1.18 -1.09
CA GLN A 29 -8.49 -0.26 -1.07
C GLN A 29 -7.09 -0.56 -0.54
N VAL A 30 -7.00 -1.59 0.32
CA VAL A 30 -5.72 -2.18 0.69
C VAL A 30 -5.26 -3.05 -0.48
N ILE A 31 -4.14 -2.68 -1.09
CA ILE A 31 -3.61 -3.32 -2.30
C ILE A 31 -2.41 -4.23 -2.00
N ALA A 32 -1.78 -4.04 -0.85
CA ALA A 32 -0.68 -4.88 -0.42
C ALA A 32 -0.55 -4.85 1.11
N PHE A 33 -0.15 -5.99 1.68
CA PHE A 33 0.15 -6.12 3.11
C PHE A 33 1.23 -7.17 3.29
N ARG A 34 2.35 -6.80 3.92
CA ARG A 34 3.50 -7.70 4.08
C ARG A 34 4.18 -7.50 5.43
N GLY A 35 4.59 -8.61 6.05
CA GLY A 35 5.52 -8.58 7.19
C GLY A 35 6.92 -8.14 6.73
N ILE A 36 7.48 -7.14 7.41
CA ILE A 36 8.81 -6.59 7.12
C ILE A 36 9.77 -6.92 8.26
N SER A 37 11.06 -7.02 7.94
CA SER A 37 12.12 -7.34 8.89
C SER A 37 13.35 -6.47 8.68
N GLY A 38 14.26 -6.49 9.65
CA GLY A 38 15.48 -5.68 9.62
C GLY A 38 15.27 -4.25 10.09
N LEU A 39 16.25 -3.38 9.80
CA LEU A 39 16.22 -1.97 10.18
C LEU A 39 15.15 -1.22 9.37
N HIS A 40 14.25 -0.49 10.02
CA HIS A 40 13.24 0.34 9.34
C HIS A 40 13.82 1.68 8.87
N SER A 41 14.94 1.63 8.14
CA SER A 41 15.50 2.81 7.46
C SER A 41 14.63 3.18 6.26
N GLY A 42 14.68 4.46 5.83
CA GLY A 42 13.96 4.89 4.63
C GLY A 42 14.34 4.08 3.39
N HIS A 43 15.61 3.65 3.27
CA HIS A 43 16.07 2.79 2.19
C HIS A 43 15.39 1.42 2.20
N ASN A 44 15.36 0.73 3.36
CA ASN A 44 14.75 -0.59 3.48
C ASN A 44 13.23 -0.52 3.28
N LEU A 45 12.56 0.48 3.87
CA LEU A 45 11.13 0.70 3.65
C LEU A 45 10.84 1.01 2.17
N GLY A 46 11.69 1.76 1.50
CA GLY A 46 11.60 2.02 0.06
C GLY A 46 11.69 0.76 -0.79
N GLN A 47 12.61 -0.16 -0.47
CA GLN A 47 12.71 -1.45 -1.17
C GLN A 47 11.44 -2.30 -0.98
N TYR A 48 10.91 -2.37 0.24
CA TYR A 48 9.64 -3.06 0.48
C TYR A 48 8.49 -2.39 -0.27
N PHE A 49 8.43 -1.05 -0.27
CA PHE A 49 7.41 -0.28 -0.98
C PHE A 49 7.43 -0.58 -2.49
N VAL A 50 8.59 -0.49 -3.14
CA VAL A 50 8.74 -0.77 -4.58
C VAL A 50 8.29 -2.20 -4.89
N GLY A 51 8.75 -3.20 -4.14
CA GLY A 51 8.33 -4.59 -4.37
C GLY A 51 6.84 -4.82 -4.13
N LEU A 52 6.20 -4.06 -3.23
CA LEU A 52 4.74 -4.13 -3.06
C LEU A 52 3.99 -3.43 -4.20
N CYS A 53 4.53 -2.36 -4.78
CA CYS A 53 3.97 -1.70 -5.97
C CYS A 53 4.06 -2.60 -7.21
N GLU A 54 5.18 -3.29 -7.42
CA GLU A 54 5.32 -4.31 -8.48
C GLU A 54 4.30 -5.44 -8.28
N HIS A 55 4.15 -5.94 -7.05
CA HIS A 55 3.17 -6.98 -6.73
C HIS A 55 1.72 -6.54 -6.99
N ALA A 56 1.41 -5.28 -6.71
CA ALA A 56 0.09 -4.69 -6.95
C ALA A 56 -0.15 -4.29 -8.43
N GLY A 57 0.86 -4.41 -9.30
CA GLY A 57 0.78 -4.03 -10.72
C GLY A 57 0.65 -2.52 -10.95
N ILE A 58 1.18 -1.71 -10.04
CA ILE A 58 1.13 -0.23 -10.13
C ILE A 58 2.36 0.34 -10.83
N ILE A 59 3.49 -0.38 -10.79
CA ILE A 59 4.73 -0.07 -11.51
C ILE A 59 5.24 -1.32 -12.21
#